data_AF-A0A4Q7DQT6-F1
#
_entry.id   AF-A0A4Q7DQT6-F1
#
_cell.length_a   1.000
_cell.length_b   1.000
_cell.length_c   1.000
_cell.angle_alpha   90.00
_cell.angle_beta   90.00
_cell.angle_gamma   90.00
#
_symmetry.space_group_name_H-M   'P 1'
#
loop_
_entity.id
_entity.type
_entity.pdbx_description
1 polymer ?
#
loop_
_entity_poly.entity_id
_entity_poly.type
_entity_poly.pdbx_seq_one_letter_code
_entity_poly.pdbx_strand_id
1 'polypeptide(L)'
;MTDLKKITTGMANGPEAIDENFTKVNNDLIKLQTGDIPWTGVALSSGWGAVSGVLTKYRVIGDHIEIKAYGLKPTKDIPAGSFYEVLTLSGHPELASGSDFSLTFFDANNLNPLQGRARISGGKLSVIPPLALTAGSRYVIGFFITDKA
;
A
#
# COMPACT_ATOMS: atom_id res chain seq x y z
N MET A 1 -15.44 -14.26 -11.01
CA MET A 1 -15.48 -13.66 -12.36
C MET A 1 -15.56 -12.16 -12.18
N THR A 2 -14.76 -11.39 -12.90
CA THR A 2 -14.70 -9.94 -12.73
C THR A 2 -15.89 -9.27 -13.38
N ASP A 3 -16.49 -8.32 -12.66
CA ASP A 3 -17.63 -7.56 -13.15
C ASP A 3 -17.17 -6.58 -14.24
N LEU A 4 -17.46 -6.95 -15.49
CA LEU A 4 -17.19 -6.16 -16.68
C LEU A 4 -18.39 -5.25 -16.99
N LYS A 5 -18.11 -4.01 -17.41
CA LYS A 5 -19.13 -3.08 -17.89
C LYS A 5 -19.72 -3.60 -19.19
N LYS A 6 -21.05 -3.55 -19.34
CA LYS A 6 -21.70 -3.88 -20.62
C LYS A 6 -21.38 -2.79 -21.65
N ILE A 7 -20.94 -3.18 -22.84
CA ILE A 7 -20.67 -2.27 -23.95
C ILE A 7 -21.85 -2.27 -24.91
N THR A 8 -22.36 -1.08 -25.25
CA THR A 8 -23.50 -0.90 -26.16
C THR A 8 -23.24 0.21 -27.17
N THR A 9 -23.82 0.08 -28.36
CA THR A 9 -23.73 1.10 -29.41
C THR A 9 -24.26 2.45 -28.94
N GLY A 10 -23.54 3.54 -29.23
CA GLY A 10 -23.94 4.91 -28.87
C GLY A 10 -23.70 5.30 -27.41
N MET A 11 -23.02 4.48 -26.62
CA MET A 11 -22.68 4.80 -25.23
C MET A 11 -21.76 6.02 -25.15
N ALA A 12 -22.10 6.98 -24.27
CA ALA A 12 -21.36 8.23 -24.12
C ALA A 12 -19.88 8.03 -23.72
N ASN A 13 -19.59 7.07 -22.84
CA ASN A 13 -18.24 6.76 -22.33
C ASN A 13 -17.78 5.37 -22.81
N GLY A 14 -18.08 5.04 -24.07
CA GLY A 14 -17.75 3.74 -24.67
C GLY A 14 -16.25 3.43 -24.61
N PRO A 15 -15.36 4.34 -25.07
CA PRO A 15 -13.92 4.13 -25.03
C PRO A 15 -13.37 3.85 -23.61
N GLU A 16 -13.76 4.65 -22.60
CA GLU A 16 -13.30 4.48 -21.22
C GLU A 16 -13.80 3.16 -20.62
N ALA A 17 -15.06 2.79 -20.87
CA ALA A 17 -15.61 1.53 -20.38
C ALA A 17 -14.89 0.31 -20.99
N ILE A 18 -14.48 0.40 -22.26
CA ILE A 18 -13.70 -0.64 -22.94
C ILE A 18 -12.29 -0.73 -22.33
N ASP A 19 -11.61 0.40 -22.16
CA ASP A 19 -10.26 0.45 -21.58
C ASP A 19 -10.23 -0.10 -20.14
N GLU A 20 -11.21 0.29 -19.32
CA GLU A 20 -11.37 -0.26 -17.97
C GLU A 20 -11.61 -1.77 -17.97
N ASN A 21 -12.42 -2.29 -18.89
CA ASN A 21 -12.68 -3.72 -19.02
C ASN A 21 -11.42 -4.48 -19.43
N PHE A 22 -10.67 -3.99 -20.43
CA PHE A 22 -9.41 -4.63 -20.83
C PHE A 22 -8.38 -4.58 -19.71
N THR A 23 -8.28 -3.47 -18.99
CA THR A 23 -7.41 -3.35 -17.81
C THR A 23 -7.77 -4.40 -16.76
N LYS A 24 -9.06 -4.59 -16.47
CA LYS A 24 -9.55 -5.62 -15.55
C LYS A 24 -9.19 -7.03 -16.00
N VAL A 25 -9.51 -7.39 -17.25
CA VAL A 25 -9.21 -8.73 -17.80
C VAL A 25 -7.71 -9.01 -17.78
N ASN A 26 -6.89 -8.04 -18.19
CA ASN A 26 -5.44 -8.21 -18.22
C ASN A 26 -4.86 -8.39 -16.81
N ASN A 27 -5.37 -7.62 -15.83
CA ASN A 27 -5.00 -7.77 -14.43
C ASN A 27 -5.36 -9.15 -13.87
N ASP A 28 -6.52 -9.70 -14.22
CA ASP A 28 -6.91 -11.05 -13.81
C ASP A 28 -6.07 -12.14 -14.47
N LEU A 29 -5.73 -11.96 -15.75
CA LEU A 29 -4.90 -12.90 -16.49
C LEU A 29 -3.48 -12.96 -15.89
N ILE A 30 -2.90 -11.79 -15.57
CA ILE A 30 -1.62 -11.69 -14.87
C ILE A 30 -1.68 -12.45 -13.54
N LYS A 31 -2.69 -12.18 -12.70
CA LYS A 31 -2.89 -12.90 -11.43
C LYS A 31 -2.97 -14.42 -11.62
N LEU A 32 -3.67 -14.88 -12.65
CA LEU A 32 -3.87 -16.30 -12.91
C LEU A 32 -2.60 -16.99 -13.44
N GLN A 33 -1.79 -16.29 -14.23
CA GLN A 33 -0.63 -16.86 -14.90
C GLN A 33 0.66 -16.78 -14.07
N THR A 34 0.87 -15.68 -13.35
CA THR A 34 2.11 -15.45 -12.60
C THR A 34 1.91 -15.45 -11.08
N GLY A 35 0.67 -15.33 -10.61
CA GLY A 35 0.39 -15.06 -9.20
C GLY A 35 0.70 -13.61 -8.78
N ASP A 36 1.09 -12.76 -9.72
CA ASP A 36 1.40 -11.36 -9.47
C ASP A 36 0.14 -10.55 -9.13
N ILE A 37 0.32 -9.54 -8.29
CA ILE A 37 -0.75 -8.63 -7.92
C ILE A 37 -0.42 -7.28 -8.57
N PRO A 38 -1.25 -6.75 -9.49
CA PRO A 38 -1.03 -5.42 -10.05
C PRO A 38 -1.21 -4.35 -8.97
N TRP A 39 -0.86 -3.09 -9.29
CA TRP A 39 -1.03 -1.96 -8.36
C TRP A 39 -2.46 -1.89 -7.80
N THR A 40 -2.59 -2.23 -6.52
CA THR A 40 -3.85 -2.38 -5.79
C THR A 40 -3.88 -1.43 -4.61
N GLY A 41 -5.05 -0.89 -4.30
CA GLY A 41 -5.25 0.00 -3.15
C GLY A 41 -5.07 -0.73 -1.81
N VAL A 42 -4.79 0.04 -0.76
CA VAL A 42 -4.69 -0.46 0.62
C VAL A 42 -5.85 0.05 1.47
N ALA A 43 -6.09 -0.58 2.61
CA ALA A 43 -6.91 -0.03 3.68
C ALA A 43 -6.01 0.48 4.81
N LEU A 44 -6.22 1.70 5.31
CA LEU A 44 -5.44 2.22 6.43
C LEU A 44 -5.94 1.64 7.76
N SER A 45 -5.02 1.34 8.67
CA SER A 45 -5.35 0.87 10.01
C SER A 45 -5.86 2.03 10.89
N SER A 46 -6.63 1.69 11.93
CA SER A 46 -7.10 2.68 12.90
C SER A 46 -5.92 3.42 13.55
N GLY A 47 -6.00 4.75 13.61
CA GLY A 47 -4.91 5.60 14.09
C GLY A 47 -4.00 6.14 12.97
N TRP A 48 -4.29 5.83 11.71
CA TRP A 48 -3.57 6.35 10.54
C TRP A 48 -4.51 7.05 9.57
N GLY A 49 -3.97 8.08 8.90
CA GLY A 49 -4.62 8.80 7.82
C GLY A 49 -3.65 9.04 6.68
N ALA A 50 -4.16 9.51 5.55
CA ALA A 50 -3.35 9.92 4.41
C ALA A 50 -3.52 11.41 4.12
N VAL A 51 -2.48 12.03 3.58
CA VAL A 51 -2.59 13.34 2.93
C VAL A 51 -3.46 13.21 1.69
N SER A 52 -4.41 14.13 1.51
CA SER A 52 -5.31 14.15 0.36
C SER A 52 -4.52 14.19 -0.95
N GLY A 53 -4.97 13.44 -1.95
CA GLY A 53 -4.31 13.34 -3.26
C GLY A 53 -3.09 12.43 -3.32
N VAL A 54 -2.64 11.87 -2.18
CA VAL A 54 -1.52 10.93 -2.14
C VAL A 54 -2.02 9.49 -2.14
N LEU A 55 -1.73 8.76 -3.23
CA LEU A 55 -2.15 7.36 -3.37
C LEU A 55 -1.16 6.42 -2.69
N THR A 56 -1.66 5.68 -1.70
CA THR A 56 -0.97 4.53 -1.12
C THR A 56 -1.47 3.24 -1.75
N LYS A 57 -0.54 2.42 -2.26
CA LYS A 57 -0.85 1.20 -3.02
C LYS A 57 0.28 0.20 -2.92
N TYR A 58 -0.01 -1.06 -3.24
CA TYR A 58 0.98 -2.13 -3.30
C TYR A 58 0.84 -2.95 -4.57
N ARG A 59 1.87 -3.72 -4.91
CA ARG A 59 1.84 -4.76 -5.94
C ARG A 59 2.74 -5.92 -5.52
N VAL A 60 2.59 -7.05 -6.19
CA VAL A 60 3.49 -8.21 -6.05
C VAL A 60 3.97 -8.59 -7.44
N ILE A 61 5.28 -8.77 -7.59
CA ILE A 61 5.92 -9.21 -8.84
C ILE A 61 6.92 -10.29 -8.49
N GLY A 62 6.64 -11.52 -8.93
CA GLY A 62 7.36 -12.71 -8.51
C GLY A 62 7.38 -12.82 -6.98
N ASP A 63 8.58 -12.91 -6.42
CA ASP A 63 8.79 -13.04 -4.99
C ASP A 63 8.95 -11.70 -4.25
N HIS A 64 8.68 -10.57 -4.92
CA HIS A 64 8.81 -9.25 -4.31
C HIS A 64 7.46 -8.60 -4.04
N ILE A 65 7.32 -8.03 -2.84
CA ILE A 65 6.23 -7.13 -2.47
C ILE A 65 6.73 -5.70 -2.61
N GLU A 66 6.07 -4.91 -3.45
CA GLU A 66 6.34 -3.49 -3.58
C GLU A 66 5.23 -2.64 -2.95
N ILE A 67 5.58 -1.67 -2.12
CA ILE A 67 4.64 -0.77 -1.47
C ILE A 67 5.01 0.68 -1.74
N LYS A 68 4.04 1.46 -2.21
CA LYS A 68 4.07 2.92 -2.27
C LYS A 68 3.24 3.45 -1.10
N ALA A 69 3.91 3.94 -0.07
CA ALA A 69 3.29 4.49 1.13
C ALA A 69 3.78 5.92 1.34
N TYR A 70 3.13 6.84 0.62
CA TYR A 70 3.46 8.26 0.65
C TYR A 70 2.40 9.01 1.49
N GLY A 71 2.84 9.97 2.31
CA GLY A 71 1.94 10.88 3.01
C GLY A 71 1.06 10.22 4.07
N LEU A 72 1.43 9.05 4.59
CA LEU A 72 0.71 8.42 5.69
C LEU A 72 1.08 9.12 6.99
N LYS A 73 0.11 9.54 7.79
CA LYS A 73 0.33 10.25 9.05
C LYS A 73 -0.43 9.61 10.21
N PRO A 74 0.13 9.63 11.43
CA PRO A 74 -0.59 9.20 12.61
C PRO A 74 -1.72 10.18 12.93
N THR A 75 -2.91 9.68 13.27
CA THR A 75 -4.06 10.48 13.73
C THR A 75 -4.17 10.56 15.26
N LYS A 76 -3.32 9.79 15.96
CA LYS A 76 -3.13 9.81 17.42
C LYS A 76 -1.65 9.60 17.73
N ASP A 77 -1.22 9.89 18.95
CA ASP A 77 0.16 9.66 19.35
C ASP A 77 0.52 8.16 19.31
N ILE A 78 1.71 7.85 18.80
CA ILE A 78 2.24 6.49 18.65
C ILE A 78 3.58 6.40 19.40
N PRO A 79 3.66 5.62 20.48
CA PRO A 79 4.92 5.39 21.19
C PRO A 79 6.01 4.74 20.32
N ALA A 80 7.26 4.84 20.76
CA ALA A 80 8.38 4.14 20.11
C ALA A 80 8.46 2.67 20.56
N GLY A 81 9.21 1.86 19.80
CA GLY A 81 9.70 0.56 20.27
C GLY A 81 8.75 -0.64 20.14
N SER A 82 7.55 -0.45 19.59
CA SER A 82 6.60 -1.54 19.28
C SER A 82 6.12 -1.46 17.83
N PHE A 83 5.65 -2.58 17.29
CA PHE A 83 5.02 -2.61 15.97
C PHE A 83 3.61 -2.05 16.03
N TYR A 84 3.32 -1.12 15.13
CA TYR A 84 1.99 -0.55 14.93
C TYR A 84 1.55 -0.85 13.51
N GLU A 85 0.37 -1.44 13.37
CA GLU A 85 -0.27 -1.66 12.07
C GLU A 85 -0.54 -0.31 11.41
N VAL A 86 -0.08 -0.14 10.18
CA VAL A 86 -0.24 1.09 9.39
C VAL A 86 -1.33 0.93 8.35
N LEU A 87 -1.28 -0.19 7.62
CA LEU A 87 -2.20 -0.50 6.54
C LEU A 87 -2.34 -2.01 6.36
N THR A 88 -3.42 -2.38 5.67
CA THR A 88 -3.72 -3.73 5.20
C THR A 88 -3.61 -3.78 3.68
N LEU A 89 -2.90 -4.79 3.19
CA LEU A 89 -2.83 -5.20 1.79
C LEU A 89 -4.14 -5.92 1.45
N SER A 90 -5.18 -5.13 1.14
CA SER A 90 -6.56 -5.60 1.02
C SER A 90 -6.71 -6.80 0.10
N GLY A 91 -7.38 -7.85 0.57
CA GLY A 91 -7.64 -9.08 -0.18
C GLY A 91 -6.52 -10.13 -0.12
N HIS A 92 -5.41 -9.84 0.55
CA HIS A 92 -4.20 -10.66 0.49
C HIS A 92 -3.57 -10.94 1.89
N PRO A 93 -4.29 -11.67 2.78
CA PRO A 93 -3.80 -12.00 4.12
C PRO A 93 -2.60 -12.96 4.12
N GLU A 94 -2.33 -13.65 3.01
CA GLU A 94 -1.20 -14.56 2.84
C GLU A 94 0.16 -13.85 2.68
N LEU A 95 0.15 -12.55 2.40
CA LEU A 95 1.40 -11.83 2.17
C LEU A 95 2.15 -11.59 3.49
N ALA A 96 3.43 -11.94 3.47
CA ALA A 96 4.37 -11.70 4.55
C ALA A 96 5.74 -11.35 3.95
N SER A 97 6.52 -10.54 4.66
CA SER A 97 7.91 -10.25 4.30
C SER A 97 8.84 -11.29 4.92
N GLY A 98 9.88 -11.71 4.19
CA GLY A 98 10.86 -12.68 4.68
C GLY A 98 11.67 -12.18 5.88
N SER A 99 11.80 -10.87 6.03
CA SER A 99 12.43 -10.22 7.17
C SER A 99 11.79 -8.88 7.50
N ASP A 100 12.21 -8.29 8.62
CA ASP A 100 12.02 -6.86 8.86
C ASP A 100 12.83 -6.05 7.83
N PHE A 101 12.34 -4.89 7.42
CA PHE A 101 12.99 -3.97 6.49
C PHE A 101 12.93 -2.52 6.99
N SER A 102 13.78 -1.65 6.44
CA SER A 102 13.86 -0.25 6.88
C SER A 102 12.79 0.61 6.21
N LEU A 103 12.29 1.61 6.95
CA LEU A 103 11.35 2.59 6.44
C LEU A 103 11.71 4.00 6.93
N THR A 104 11.67 4.98 6.04
CA THR A 104 11.99 6.37 6.38
C THR A 104 10.73 7.13 6.81
N PHE A 105 10.84 7.80 7.96
CA PHE A 105 9.88 8.76 8.48
C PHE A 105 10.41 10.16 8.25
N PHE A 106 9.56 11.07 7.79
CA PHE A 106 9.87 12.49 7.62
C PHE A 106 8.97 13.33 8.52
N ASP A 107 9.46 14.47 9.00
CA ASP A 107 8.60 15.50 9.55
C ASP A 107 7.81 16.20 8.44
N ALA A 108 6.87 17.08 8.82
CA ALA A 108 6.03 17.76 7.85
C ALA A 108 6.80 18.65 6.83
N ASN A 109 8.06 18.97 7.11
CA ASN A 109 8.92 19.79 6.26
C ASN A 109 9.95 18.94 5.46
N ASN A 110 9.93 17.61 5.60
CA ASN A 110 10.89 16.67 5.01
C ASN A 110 12.37 16.90 5.41
N LEU A 111 12.64 17.58 6.52
CA LEU A 111 14.00 17.99 6.87
C LEU A 111 14.77 16.97 7.72
N ASN A 112 14.06 16.14 8.49
CA ASN A 112 14.67 15.22 9.44
C ASN A 112 14.26 13.76 9.14
N PRO A 113 14.95 13.07 8.20
CA PRO A 113 14.68 11.66 7.93
C PRO A 113 15.10 10.81 9.12
N LEU A 114 14.20 9.95 9.58
CA LEU A 114 14.48 8.98 10.63
C LEU A 114 14.15 7.58 10.15
N GLN A 115 15.03 6.63 10.44
CA GLN A 115 14.87 5.25 10.02
C GLN A 115 14.13 4.44 11.08
N GLY A 116 12.92 4.00 10.76
CA GLY A 116 12.24 2.95 11.52
C GLY A 116 12.38 1.59 10.87
N ARG A 117 11.73 0.60 11.46
CA ARG A 117 11.64 -0.75 10.93
C ARG A 117 10.22 -1.06 10.53
N ALA A 118 10.03 -1.93 9.56
CA ALA A 118 8.75 -2.36 9.06
C ALA A 118 8.76 -3.86 8.80
N ARG A 119 7.58 -4.46 8.79
CA ARG A 119 7.37 -5.85 8.38
C ARG A 119 6.00 -6.01 7.75
N ILE A 120 5.85 -7.04 6.96
CA ILE A 120 4.56 -7.50 6.46
C ILE A 120 4.27 -8.85 7.11
N SER A 121 3.13 -8.98 7.74
CA SER A 121 2.67 -10.25 8.31
C SER A 121 1.16 -10.31 8.25
N GLY A 122 0.60 -11.43 7.77
CA GLY A 122 -0.85 -11.58 7.67
C GLY A 122 -1.51 -10.54 6.75
N GLY A 123 -0.82 -10.12 5.68
CA GLY A 123 -1.28 -9.05 4.78
C GLY A 123 -1.27 -7.65 5.39
N LYS A 124 -0.57 -7.43 6.51
CA LYS A 124 -0.53 -6.13 7.19
C LYS A 124 0.87 -5.57 7.24
N LEU A 125 1.02 -4.32 6.82
CA LEU A 125 2.25 -3.56 7.04
C LEU A 125 2.22 -2.99 8.46
N SER A 126 3.20 -3.39 9.26
CA SER A 126 3.41 -2.83 10.60
C SER A 126 4.76 -2.14 10.68
N VAL A 127 4.84 -1.04 11.44
CA VAL A 127 6.06 -0.26 11.59
C VAL A 127 6.43 -0.06 13.06
N ILE A 128 7.73 -0.12 13.35
CA ILE A 128 8.33 0.42 14.58
C ILE A 128 8.89 1.80 14.22
N PRO A 129 8.29 2.89 14.73
CA PRO A 129 8.87 4.20 14.56
C PRO A 129 10.17 4.33 15.40
N PRO A 130 11.17 5.08 14.92
CA PRO A 130 12.45 5.25 15.62
C PRO A 130 12.34 6.03 16.93
N LEU A 131 11.29 6.83 17.06
CA LEU A 131 10.94 7.58 18.26
C LEU A 131 9.42 7.83 18.26
N ALA A 132 8.88 8.30 19.38
CA ALA A 132 7.44 8.51 19.51
C ALA A 132 6.91 9.50 18.45
N LEU A 133 5.90 9.09 17.69
CA LEU A 133 5.25 9.95 16.71
C LEU A 133 4.11 10.71 17.37
N THR A 134 4.16 12.03 17.29
CA THR A 134 3.03 12.89 17.66
C THR A 134 2.01 12.92 16.53
N ALA A 135 0.73 12.91 16.88
CA ALA A 135 -0.38 13.00 15.94
C ALA A 135 -0.16 14.16 14.94
N GLY A 136 -0.27 13.86 13.64
CA GLY A 136 -0.15 14.84 12.56
C GLY A 136 1.23 15.46 12.30
N SER A 137 2.24 15.19 13.13
CA SER A 137 3.55 15.88 13.02
C SER A 137 4.54 15.24 12.04
N ARG A 138 4.28 14.01 11.60
CA ARG A 138 5.20 13.21 10.77
C ARG A 138 4.48 12.38 9.72
N TYR A 139 5.20 12.12 8.63
CA TYR A 139 4.76 11.29 7.52
C TYR A 139 5.64 10.06 7.38
N VAL A 140 5.02 8.91 7.14
CA VAL A 140 5.67 7.77 6.48
C VAL A 140 5.64 8.06 4.99
N ILE A 141 6.84 8.10 4.39
CA ILE A 141 7.02 8.38 2.97
C ILE A 141 8.04 7.39 2.42
N GLY A 142 7.60 6.55 1.49
CA GLY A 142 8.56 5.85 0.65
C GLY A 142 7.97 4.81 -0.28
N PHE A 143 8.87 4.31 -1.11
CA PHE A 143 8.70 3.12 -1.92
C PHE A 143 9.61 2.04 -1.38
N PHE A 144 9.05 0.87 -1.11
CA PHE A 144 9.76 -0.23 -0.49
C PHE A 144 9.56 -1.48 -1.31
N ILE A 145 10.64 -2.26 -1.44
CA ILE A 145 10.62 -3.58 -2.05
C ILE A 145 11.15 -4.53 -0.97
N THR A 146 10.41 -5.61 -0.72
CA THR A 146 10.84 -6.65 0.22
C THR A 146 10.52 -8.02 -0.36
N ASP A 147 11.37 -8.99 -0.04
CA ASP A 147 11.15 -10.37 -0.45
C ASP A 147 10.00 -10.97 0.35
N LYS A 148 9.17 -11.75 -0.33
CA LYS A 148 8.05 -12.48 0.25
C LYS A 148 8.58 -13.69 1.03
N ALA A 149 7.96 -13.96 2.18
CA ALA A 149 8.23 -15.16 3.00
C ALA A 149 7.56 -16.42 2.44
#